data_AF-A0A942J9W8-F1
#
_entry.id   AF-A0A942J9W8-F1
#
_cell.length_a   1.000
_cell.length_b   1.000
_cell.length_c   1.000
_cell.angle_alpha   90.00
_cell.angle_beta   90.00
_cell.angle_gamma   90.00
#
_symmetry.space_group_name_H-M   'P 1'
#
loop_
_entity.id
_entity.type
_entity.pdbx_description
1 polymer ?
#
loop_
_entity_poly.entity_id
_entity_poly.type
_entity_poly.pdbx_seq_one_letter_code
_entity_poly.pdbx_strand_id
1 'polypeptide(L)' 'MTSDLQQEVIDFAEFLLEKKMRKRQKKLRLTWAGGLQEYRDQFTSLELQKKALEWWGTEQ' A
#
# COMPACT_ATOMS: atom_id res chain seq x y z
N MET A 1 -18.18 41.68 -0.12
CA MET A 1 -19.36 41.49 -1.00
C MET A 1 -18.96 41.04 -2.40
N THR A 2 -18.09 41.75 -3.15
CA THR A 2 -17.59 41.27 -4.46
C THR A 2 -16.33 40.40 -4.39
N SER A 3 -15.54 40.50 -3.32
CA SER A 3 -14.33 39.68 -3.12
C SER A 3 -14.66 38.22 -2.80
N ASP A 4 -15.74 37.97 -2.07
CA ASP A 4 -16.15 36.64 -1.60
C ASP A 4 -16.53 35.72 -2.77
N LEU A 5 -17.27 36.27 -3.75
CA LEU A 5 -17.65 35.57 -4.99
C LEU A 5 -16.43 35.26 -5.87
N GLN A 6 -15.46 36.17 -5.92
CA GLN A 6 -14.21 35.92 -6.66
C GLN A 6 -13.39 34.82 -5.99
N GLN A 7 -13.35 34.80 -4.66
CA GLN A 7 -12.66 33.77 -3.88
C GLN A 7 -13.31 32.40 -4.10
N GLU A 8 -14.64 32.30 -4.08
CA GLU A 8 -15.35 31.06 -4.31
C GLU A 8 -15.10 30.46 -5.71
N VAL A 9 -14.96 31.31 -6.73
CA VAL A 9 -14.62 30.87 -8.09
C VAL A 9 -13.19 30.34 -8.16
N ILE A 10 -12.25 30.99 -7.46
CA ILE A 10 -10.85 30.54 -7.37
C ILE A 10 -10.78 29.18 -6.67
N ASP A 11 -11.43 29.05 -5.51
CA ASP A 11 -11.46 27.82 -4.74
C ASP A 11 -12.11 26.68 -5.54
N PHE A 12 -13.16 26.97 -6.31
CA PHE A 12 -13.78 25.99 -7.19
C PHE A 12 -12.89 25.58 -8.37
N ALA A 13 -12.12 26.52 -8.94
CA ALA A 13 -11.16 26.22 -9.98
C ALA A 13 -10.01 25.33 -9.46
N GLU A 14 -9.51 25.61 -8.25
CA GLU A 14 -8.49 24.79 -7.57
C GLU A 14 -9.02 23.38 -7.26
N PHE A 15 -10.25 23.28 -6.76
CA PHE A 15 -10.91 21.99 -6.52
C PHE A 15 -11.05 21.15 -7.80
N LEU A 16 -11.43 21.78 -8.92
CA LEU A 16 -11.51 21.09 -10.21
C LEU A 16 -10.14 20.64 -10.72
N LEU A 17 -9.10 21.43 -10.47
CA LEU A 17 -7.73 21.08 -10.81
C LEU A 17 -7.29 19.85 -10.00
N GLU A 18 -7.48 19.85 -8.68
CA GLU A 18 -7.11 18.74 -7.80
C GLU A 18 -7.90 17.46 -8.13
N LYS A 19 -9.21 17.58 -8.37
CA LYS A 19 -10.07 16.47 -8.78
C LYS A 19 -9.64 15.86 -10.11
N LYS A 20 -9.18 16.66 -11.08
CA LYS A 20 -8.64 16.17 -12.37
C LYS A 20 -7.20 15.67 -12.26
N MET A 21 -6.41 16.17 -11.32
CA MET A 21 -5.03 15.75 -11.03
C MET A 21 -4.97 14.49 -10.16
N ARG A 22 -6.06 14.07 -9.51
CA ARG A 22 -6.26 12.68 -9.03
C ARG A 22 -6.37 11.69 -10.20
N LYS A 23 -5.43 11.74 -11.14
CA LYS A 23 -5.26 10.76 -12.20
C LYS A 23 -4.12 9.84 -11.83
N ARG A 24 -4.48 8.56 -11.78
CA ARG A 24 -3.60 7.40 -11.64
C ARG A 24 -2.91 7.33 -10.30
N GLN A 25 -3.65 6.91 -9.27
CA GLN A 25 -3.02 5.97 -8.33
C GLN A 25 -2.46 4.86 -9.21
N LYS A 26 -1.14 4.87 -9.43
CA LYS A 26 -0.43 3.77 -10.09
C LYS A 26 -0.89 2.53 -9.35
N LYS A 27 -1.54 1.59 -10.04
CA LYS A 27 -1.88 0.29 -9.46
C LYS A 27 -0.63 -0.19 -8.75
N LEU A 28 -0.72 -0.42 -7.44
CA LEU A 28 0.38 -0.98 -6.67
C LEU A 28 0.78 -2.24 -7.42
N ARG A 29 2.02 -2.31 -7.87
CA ARG A 29 2.44 -3.39 -8.77
C ARG A 29 2.42 -4.75 -8.07
N LEU A 30 2.34 -4.76 -6.72
CA LEU A 30 2.28 -5.95 -5.86
C LEU A 30 3.24 -7.05 -6.35
N THR A 31 4.43 -6.67 -6.83
CA THR A 31 5.39 -7.59 -7.45
C THR A 31 5.97 -8.59 -6.45
N TRP A 32 5.78 -8.34 -5.15
CA TRP A 32 6.11 -9.25 -4.06
C TRP A 32 5.00 -10.28 -3.80
N ALA A 33 3.76 -10.03 -4.24
CA ALA A 33 2.66 -10.95 -4.02
C ALA A 33 2.89 -12.21 -4.87
N GLY A 34 3.00 -13.36 -4.21
CA GLY A 34 3.34 -14.63 -4.85
C GLY A 34 4.84 -14.96 -4.89
N GLY A 35 5.72 -14.08 -4.40
CA GLY A 35 7.18 -14.32 -4.39
C GLY A 35 7.63 -15.52 -3.55
N LEU A 36 6.79 -16.01 -2.64
CA LEU A 36 7.05 -17.22 -1.83
C LEU A 36 6.21 -18.43 -2.27
N GLN A 37 5.55 -18.37 -3.43
CA GLN A 37 4.71 -19.47 -3.90
C GLN A 37 5.51 -20.75 -4.14
N GLU A 38 6.75 -20.63 -4.62
CA GLU A 38 7.66 -21.76 -4.88
C GLU A 38 8.10 -22.49 -3.60
N TYR A 39 8.06 -21.81 -2.46
CA TYR A 39 8.42 -22.37 -1.16
C TYR A 39 7.23 -23.00 -0.42
N ARG A 40 6.00 -22.81 -0.92
CA ARG A 40 4.79 -23.38 -0.32
C ARG A 40 4.85 -24.90 -0.25
N ASP A 41 5.36 -25.53 -1.30
CA ASP A 41 5.43 -27.00 -1.39
C ASP A 41 6.72 -27.56 -0.77
N GLN A 42 7.71 -26.69 -0.51
CA GLN A 42 9.00 -27.05 0.09
C GLN A 42 8.99 -27.02 1.61
N PHE A 43 8.14 -26.19 2.21
CA PHE A 43 8.02 -26.08 3.66
C PHE A 43 6.58 -26.30 4.09
N THR A 44 6.36 -27.36 4.84
CA THR A 44 5.09 -27.57 5.51
C THR A 44 4.93 -26.59 6.67
N SER A 45 3.69 -26.24 7.00
CA SER A 45 3.39 -25.35 8.13
C SER A 45 4.02 -25.84 9.45
N LEU A 46 4.18 -27.16 9.61
CA LEU A 46 4.78 -27.76 10.80
C LEU A 46 6.30 -27.55 10.85
N GLU A 47 7.00 -27.63 9.72
CA GLU A 47 8.45 -27.38 9.66
C GLU A 47 8.78 -25.92 9.94
N LEU A 48 7.97 -24.99 9.44
CA LEU A 48 8.12 -23.57 9.74
C LEU A 48 7.90 -23.26 11.21
N GLN A 49 6.91 -23.91 11.84
CA GLN A 49 6.66 -23.76 13.28
C GLN A 49 7.84 -24.26 14.13
N LYS A 50 8.42 -25.42 13.77
CA LYS A 50 9.61 -25.95 14.47
C LYS A 50 10.82 -25.04 14.32
N LYS A 51 11.12 -24.60 13.08
CA LYS A 51 12.22 -23.66 12.81
C LYS A 51 12.04 -22.33 13.54
N ALA A 52 10.80 -21.81 13.58
CA ALA A 52 10.51 -20.61 14.34
C ALA A 52 10.85 -20.83 15.82
N LEU A 53 10.37 -21.92 16.43
CA LEU A 53 10.65 -22.23 17.84
C LEU A 53 12.16 -22.36 18.12
N GLU A 54 12.91 -22.94 17.19
CA GLU A 54 14.38 -23.04 17.25
C GLU A 54 15.05 -21.65 17.20
N TRP A 55 14.60 -20.76 16.31
CA TRP A 55 15.13 -19.38 16.21
C TRP A 55 14.83 -18.53 17.44
N TRP A 56 13.64 -18.69 18.04
CA TRP A 56 13.30 -18.05 19.31
C TRP A 56 14.04 -18.68 20.51
N GLY A 57 14.44 -19.94 20.40
CA GLY A 57 15.21 -20.65 21.42
C GLY A 57 16.71 -20.32 21.42
N THR A 58 17.24 -19.71 20.35
CA THR A 58 18.66 -19.30 20.25
C THR A 58 18.98 -17.96 20.91
N GLU A 59 18.02 -17.31 21.58
CA GLU A 59 18.27 -16.16 22.48
C GLU A 59 18.51 -16.58 23.95
N GLN A 60 19.28 -17.65 24.20
CA GLN A 60 19.85 -17.95 25.52
C GLN A 60 21.35 -18.24 25.46
#